data_AF-A0A3R8LFM2-F1
#
_entry.id   AF-A0A3R8LFM2-F1
#
_cell.length_a   1.000
_cell.length_b   1.000
_cell.length_c   1.000
_cell.angle_alpha   90.00
_cell.angle_beta   90.00
_cell.angle_gamma   90.00
#
_symmetry.space_group_name_H-M   'P 1'
#
loop_
_entity.id
_entity.type
_entity.pdbx_description
1 polymer ?
#
loop_
_entity_poly.entity_id
_entity_poly.type
_entity_poly.pdbx_seq_one_letter_code
_entity_poly.pdbx_strand_id
1 'polypeptide(L)'
;MYTNKIIISFVSGILGLFLSPSQGASSETIGTNNIPIKLDYENVNMLHFSSWSTEKKIRLASVILIVKWANTKPKPHTFISEILKKRKDIELTQDAGNERVVGMSYEESTEYDGFIVFYYNNPPIAVATMPIEDGRIYAFGEMPLDKLREIVINSSK
;
A
#
# COMPACT_ATOMS: atom_id res chain seq x y z
N MET A 1 54.87 36.62 -0.43
CA MET A 1 53.78 36.58 0.58
C MET A 1 52.51 36.25 -0.18
N TYR A 2 51.86 35.09 -0.12
CA TYR A 2 51.64 34.15 0.97
C TYR A 2 52.15 32.73 0.68
N THR A 3 52.53 32.08 1.76
CA THR A 3 52.94 30.69 1.91
C THR A 3 51.72 29.76 1.87
N ASN A 4 51.82 28.57 1.27
CA ASN A 4 51.51 27.34 1.99
C ASN A 4 52.03 26.09 1.28
N LYS A 5 52.84 25.37 2.04
CA LYS A 5 53.30 24.00 1.83
C LYS A 5 52.12 23.03 2.00
N ILE A 6 52.16 21.85 1.39
CA ILE A 6 52.47 20.56 2.04
C ILE A 6 52.41 19.44 1.00
N ILE A 7 53.24 18.44 1.26
CA ILE A 7 53.63 17.29 0.43
C ILE A 7 53.00 16.02 1.06
N ILE A 8 52.95 14.94 0.26
CA ILE A 8 53.07 13.51 0.61
C ILE A 8 51.77 12.67 0.71
N SER A 9 51.61 11.88 -0.35
CA SER A 9 51.50 10.41 -0.47
C SER A 9 50.38 9.58 0.16
N PHE A 10 49.80 8.79 -0.75
CA PHE A 10 49.23 7.45 -0.66
C PHE A 10 49.71 6.56 0.49
N VAL A 11 48.75 5.91 1.18
CA VAL A 11 48.82 4.48 1.54
C VAL A 11 47.40 3.88 1.52
N SER A 12 47.33 2.70 0.91
CA SER A 12 46.36 1.61 0.94
C SER A 12 45.31 1.54 2.05
N GLY A 13 44.15 1.00 1.66
CA GLY A 13 43.55 -0.11 2.40
C GLY A 13 42.15 0.14 2.94
N ILE A 14 41.18 -0.49 2.28
CA ILE A 14 40.24 -1.48 2.84
C ILE A 14 38.89 -1.36 2.12
N LEU A 15 38.65 -2.42 1.36
CA LEU A 15 37.39 -2.87 0.80
C LEU A 15 36.36 -3.01 1.93
N GLY A 16 35.41 -2.08 2.02
CA GLY A 16 34.26 -2.14 2.93
C GLY A 16 32.98 -2.40 2.16
N LEU A 17 32.74 -3.67 1.81
CA LEU A 17 31.41 -4.18 1.43
C LEU A 17 30.50 -4.07 2.66
N PHE A 18 29.75 -2.97 2.78
CA PHE A 18 28.59 -2.93 3.69
C PHE A 18 27.35 -3.42 2.94
N LEU A 19 27.21 -4.74 2.92
CA LEU A 19 25.91 -5.40 2.88
C LEU A 19 25.16 -4.98 4.15
N SER A 20 24.21 -4.06 4.03
CA SER A 20 23.23 -3.84 5.10
C SER A 20 22.14 -4.90 4.95
N PRO A 21 21.96 -5.83 5.91
CA PRO A 21 20.83 -6.73 5.89
C PRO A 21 19.55 -5.94 6.19
N SER A 22 18.56 -6.12 5.32
CA SER A 22 17.16 -5.82 5.56
C SER A 22 16.70 -6.45 6.88
N GLN A 23 16.21 -5.66 7.82
CA GLN A 23 15.35 -6.15 8.90
C GLN A 23 14.65 -4.98 9.60
N GLY A 24 13.45 -4.68 9.13
CA GLY A 24 12.49 -3.80 9.80
C GLY A 24 11.14 -4.49 9.88
N ALA A 25 11.07 -5.69 10.48
CA ALA A 25 9.79 -6.30 10.82
C ALA A 25 9.19 -5.52 11.99
N SER A 26 8.22 -4.65 11.71
CA SER A 26 7.44 -3.95 12.74
C SER A 26 6.53 -4.97 13.45
N SER A 27 6.85 -5.27 14.70
CA SER A 27 6.04 -6.13 15.57
C SER A 27 5.01 -5.26 16.31
N GLU A 28 3.76 -5.27 15.89
CA GLU A 28 2.64 -4.72 16.67
C GLU A 28 2.00 -5.84 17.50
N THR A 29 1.76 -5.54 18.78
CA THR A 29 1.25 -6.51 19.78
C THR A 29 -0.20 -6.15 20.09
N ILE A 30 -1.15 -7.08 19.92
CA ILE A 30 -2.50 -6.92 20.47
C ILE A 30 -2.89 -8.23 21.17
N GLY A 31 -3.23 -8.14 22.46
CA GLY A 31 -3.86 -9.23 23.23
C GLY A 31 -5.23 -9.55 22.63
N THR A 32 -5.58 -10.80 22.39
CA THR A 32 -5.68 -11.87 23.37
C THR A 32 -4.84 -13.09 22.95
N ASN A 33 -3.96 -13.54 23.84
CA ASN A 33 -2.79 -14.42 23.61
C ASN A 33 -1.60 -13.67 22.98
N ASN A 34 -0.67 -13.25 23.85
CA ASN A 34 0.59 -12.54 23.55
C ASN A 34 1.58 -13.39 22.73
N ILE A 35 1.20 -13.79 21.52
CA ILE A 35 2.14 -14.29 20.53
C ILE A 35 2.31 -13.15 19.52
N PRO A 36 3.49 -12.52 19.42
CA PRO A 36 3.74 -11.57 18.35
C PRO A 36 3.59 -12.32 17.02
N ILE A 37 2.51 -12.03 16.30
CA ILE A 37 2.31 -12.57 14.96
C ILE A 37 3.26 -11.78 14.07
N LYS A 38 4.47 -12.30 13.89
CA LYS A 38 5.37 -11.82 12.83
C LYS A 38 4.60 -11.98 11.53
N LEU A 39 4.15 -10.87 10.95
CA LEU A 39 3.47 -10.86 9.67
C LEU A 39 4.51 -11.25 8.62
N ASP A 40 4.53 -12.55 8.31
CA ASP A 40 5.38 -13.09 7.27
C ASP A 40 4.78 -12.71 5.92
N TYR A 41 5.19 -11.55 5.43
CA TYR A 41 4.69 -11.04 4.17
C TYR A 41 5.14 -11.90 2.98
N GLU A 42 6.24 -12.66 3.14
CA GLU A 42 6.89 -13.46 2.10
C GLU A 42 6.17 -14.79 1.84
N ASN A 43 5.46 -15.34 2.83
CA ASN A 43 4.79 -16.64 2.75
C ASN A 43 3.25 -16.57 2.57
N VAL A 44 2.72 -15.39 2.22
CA VAL A 44 1.29 -15.27 1.91
C VAL A 44 1.02 -15.79 0.50
N ASN A 45 0.28 -16.91 0.44
CA ASN A 45 -0.28 -17.39 -0.82
C ASN A 45 -1.43 -16.46 -1.26
N MET A 46 -1.14 -15.60 -2.23
CA MET A 46 -2.09 -14.62 -2.79
C MET A 46 -3.32 -15.27 -3.45
N LEU A 47 -3.26 -16.57 -3.79
CA LEU A 47 -4.40 -17.32 -4.36
C LEU A 47 -5.61 -17.39 -3.41
N HIS A 48 -5.40 -17.14 -2.11
CA HIS A 48 -6.44 -17.16 -1.10
C HIS A 48 -6.87 -15.77 -0.62
N PHE A 49 -6.41 -14.68 -1.26
CA PHE A 49 -6.79 -13.33 -0.80
C PHE A 49 -8.31 -13.17 -0.77
N SER A 50 -9.03 -13.71 -1.77
CA SER A 50 -10.49 -13.67 -1.83
C SER A 50 -11.17 -14.37 -0.63
N SER A 51 -10.60 -15.47 -0.12
CA SER A 51 -11.18 -16.25 0.99
C SER A 51 -10.86 -15.72 2.38
N TRP A 52 -10.03 -14.68 2.49
CA TRP A 52 -9.72 -14.06 3.78
C TRP A 52 -10.90 -13.25 4.33
N SER A 53 -10.99 -13.19 5.66
CA SER A 53 -11.90 -12.26 6.33
C SER A 53 -11.55 -10.82 6.00
N THR A 54 -12.54 -9.93 6.08
CA THR A 54 -12.37 -8.50 5.82
C THR A 54 -11.30 -7.88 6.71
N GLU A 55 -11.28 -8.23 8.00
CA GLU A 55 -10.28 -7.76 8.97
C GLU A 55 -8.88 -8.22 8.57
N LYS A 56 -8.73 -9.47 8.12
CA LYS A 56 -7.45 -10.01 7.67
C LYS A 56 -6.98 -9.30 6.40
N LYS A 57 -7.87 -9.06 5.42
CA LYS A 57 -7.56 -8.29 4.21
C LYS A 57 -7.07 -6.89 4.55
N ILE A 58 -7.79 -6.17 5.42
CA ILE A 58 -7.43 -4.80 5.85
C ILE A 58 -6.10 -4.78 6.59
N ARG A 59 -5.89 -5.69 7.55
CA ARG A 59 -4.67 -5.75 8.35
C ARG A 59 -3.44 -6.07 7.51
N LEU A 60 -3.55 -7.04 6.60
CA LEU A 60 -2.42 -7.52 5.82
C LEU A 60 -2.15 -6.70 4.56
N ALA A 61 -3.09 -5.88 4.10
CA ALA A 61 -2.83 -4.97 2.98
C ALA A 61 -1.67 -4.02 3.30
N SER A 62 -0.74 -3.91 2.35
CA SER A 62 0.36 -2.94 2.40
C SER A 62 -0.14 -1.55 2.02
N VAL A 63 -1.09 -1.47 1.09
CA VAL A 63 -1.80 -0.24 0.71
C VAL A 63 -3.28 -0.54 0.49
N ILE A 64 -4.16 0.40 0.88
CA ILE A 64 -5.59 0.39 0.54
C ILE A 64 -5.92 1.75 -0.08
N LEU A 65 -6.42 1.74 -1.31
CA LEU A 65 -6.79 2.95 -2.06
C LEU A 65 -8.30 3.00 -2.29
N ILE A 66 -8.87 4.20 -2.31
CA ILE A 66 -10.18 4.46 -2.92
C ILE A 66 -9.95 5.21 -4.23
N VAL A 67 -10.43 4.62 -5.31
CA VAL A 67 -10.36 5.14 -6.66
C VAL A 67 -11.74 5.58 -7.07
N LYS A 68 -11.88 6.76 -7.69
CA LYS A 68 -13.15 7.26 -8.21
C LYS A 68 -13.06 7.54 -9.68
N TRP A 69 -14.23 7.60 -10.33
CA TRP A 69 -14.36 8.07 -11.70
C TRP A 69 -14.41 9.60 -11.73
N ALA A 70 -13.58 10.19 -12.60
CA ALA A 70 -13.73 11.56 -13.04
C ALA A 70 -14.35 11.54 -14.43
N ASN A 71 -15.58 12.02 -14.53
CA ASN A 71 -16.26 12.24 -15.81
C ASN A 71 -15.82 13.59 -16.42
N THR A 72 -14.52 13.75 -16.66
CA THR A 72 -14.01 14.91 -17.41
C THR A 72 -14.03 14.58 -18.91
N LYS A 73 -14.47 15.54 -19.72
CA LYS A 73 -14.37 15.43 -21.18
C LYS A 73 -12.90 15.63 -21.60
N PRO A 74 -12.38 14.90 -22.59
CA PRO A 74 -13.09 14.03 -23.54
C PRO A 74 -13.14 12.54 -23.16
N LYS A 75 -12.52 12.08 -22.07
CA LYS A 75 -12.49 10.67 -21.70
C LYS A 75 -12.67 10.51 -20.19
N PRO A 76 -13.65 9.70 -19.74
CA PRO A 76 -13.72 9.35 -18.33
C PRO A 76 -12.40 8.70 -17.93
N HIS A 77 -11.89 9.06 -16.77
CA HIS A 77 -10.67 8.47 -16.24
C HIS A 77 -10.86 8.17 -14.75
N THR A 78 -10.04 7.28 -14.22
CA THR A 78 -10.02 6.99 -12.79
C THR A 78 -8.90 7.75 -12.12
N PHE A 79 -9.13 8.20 -10.89
CA PHE A 79 -8.10 8.84 -10.08
C PHE A 79 -8.13 8.32 -8.66
N ILE A 80 -6.98 8.35 -8.00
CA ILE A 80 -6.90 8.00 -6.57
C ILE A 80 -7.58 9.12 -5.79
N SER A 81 -8.76 8.86 -5.26
CA SER A 81 -9.48 9.85 -4.45
C SER A 81 -8.95 9.90 -3.01
N GLU A 82 -8.51 8.76 -2.47
CA GLU A 82 -8.09 8.63 -1.07
C GLU A 82 -7.10 7.47 -0.91
N ILE A 83 -6.07 7.66 -0.08
CA ILE A 83 -5.18 6.59 0.39
C ILE A 83 -5.60 6.27 1.83
N LEU A 84 -6.36 5.19 2.01
CA LEU A 84 -6.87 4.79 3.33
C LEU A 84 -5.76 4.23 4.23
N LYS A 85 -4.84 3.48 3.64
CA LYS A 85 -3.73 2.84 4.36
C LYS A 85 -2.51 2.82 3.47
N LYS A 86 -1.35 3.11 4.06
CA LYS A 86 -0.03 2.90 3.45
C LYS A 86 0.97 2.49 4.52
N ARG A 87 1.60 1.33 4.36
CA ARG A 87 2.69 0.89 5.23
C ARG A 87 3.91 1.81 5.03
N LYS A 88 4.66 2.10 6.09
CA LYS A 88 5.72 3.14 6.09
C LYS A 88 6.91 2.85 5.17
N ASP A 89 7.20 1.58 4.91
CA ASP A 89 8.28 1.09 4.04
C ASP A 89 7.89 1.01 2.56
N ILE A 90 6.64 1.37 2.21
CA ILE A 90 6.12 1.31 0.84
C ILE A 90 6.28 2.67 0.17
N GLU A 91 7.02 2.67 -0.94
CA GLU A 91 7.01 3.78 -1.89
C GLU A 91 5.86 3.60 -2.87
N LEU A 92 4.89 4.52 -2.83
CA LEU A 92 3.90 4.68 -3.89
C LEU A 92 4.37 5.82 -4.78
N THR A 93 4.50 5.53 -6.07
CA THR A 93 4.76 6.56 -7.10
C THR A 93 3.53 7.39 -7.43
N GLN A 94 2.38 7.04 -6.83
CA GLN A 94 1.08 7.65 -7.10
C GLN A 94 0.52 8.25 -5.80
N ASP A 95 0.14 9.52 -5.86
CA ASP A 95 -0.52 10.25 -4.77
C ASP A 95 -2.02 10.40 -5.02
N ALA A 96 -2.76 10.75 -3.96
CA ALA A 96 -4.16 11.14 -4.10
C ALA A 96 -4.28 12.33 -5.07
N GLY A 97 -5.21 12.24 -6.02
CA GLY A 97 -5.40 13.17 -7.13
C GLY A 97 -4.75 12.76 -8.44
N ASN A 98 -3.90 11.73 -8.47
CA ASN A 98 -3.26 11.28 -9.71
C ASN A 98 -4.23 10.48 -10.61
N GLU A 99 -4.27 10.83 -11.89
CA GLU A 99 -5.26 10.38 -12.91
C GLU A 99 -5.06 8.94 -13.43
N ARG A 100 -4.27 8.09 -12.78
CA ARG A 100 -4.06 6.74 -13.32
C ARG A 100 -3.74 5.68 -12.27
N VAL A 101 -4.73 4.86 -11.95
CA VAL A 101 -4.48 3.59 -11.26
C VAL A 101 -4.25 2.51 -12.33
N VAL A 102 -3.08 1.86 -12.26
CA VAL A 102 -2.70 0.82 -13.23
C VAL A 102 -3.61 -0.40 -13.05
N GLY A 103 -4.21 -0.89 -14.14
CA GLY A 103 -4.91 -2.18 -14.17
C GLY A 103 -6.43 -2.15 -14.32
N MET A 104 -7.05 -0.97 -14.36
CA MET A 104 -8.49 -0.83 -14.64
C MET A 104 -8.71 -0.49 -16.11
N SER A 105 -9.50 -1.29 -16.83
CA SER A 105 -9.87 -0.98 -18.22
C SER A 105 -10.96 0.09 -18.24
N TYR A 106 -10.87 1.03 -19.19
CA TYR A 106 -11.80 2.15 -19.33
C TYR A 106 -13.26 1.73 -19.61
N GLU A 107 -13.50 0.46 -19.93
CA GLU A 107 -14.81 -0.06 -20.34
C GLU A 107 -15.61 -0.68 -19.19
N GLU A 108 -15.02 -0.78 -17.99
CA GLU A 108 -15.72 -1.25 -16.79
C GLU A 108 -16.61 -0.13 -16.24
N SER A 109 -17.86 -0.16 -16.68
CA SER A 109 -19.02 0.68 -16.41
C SER A 109 -18.90 1.83 -15.38
N THR A 110 -19.39 2.99 -15.80
CA THR A 110 -19.78 4.13 -14.94
C THR A 110 -20.92 3.81 -13.96
N GLU A 111 -21.28 2.54 -13.78
CA GLU A 111 -22.35 2.08 -12.88
C GLU A 111 -21.91 2.13 -11.42
N TYR A 112 -20.60 2.13 -11.16
CA TYR A 112 -20.04 2.16 -9.82
C TYR A 112 -19.53 3.56 -9.47
N ASP A 113 -19.67 3.97 -8.20
CA ASP A 113 -19.13 5.22 -7.67
C ASP A 113 -17.60 5.26 -7.73
N GLY A 114 -16.98 4.08 -7.73
CA GLY A 114 -15.54 3.89 -7.72
C GLY A 114 -15.17 2.49 -7.28
N PHE A 115 -13.93 2.33 -6.85
CA PHE A 115 -13.37 1.05 -6.43
C PHE A 115 -12.47 1.19 -5.22
N ILE A 116 -12.38 0.10 -4.46
CA ILE A 116 -11.36 -0.09 -3.44
C ILE A 116 -10.32 -1.04 -4.00
N VAL A 117 -9.06 -0.61 -3.95
CA VAL A 117 -7.93 -1.41 -4.43
C VAL A 117 -7.05 -1.78 -3.26
N PHE A 118 -6.87 -3.08 -3.05
CA PHE A 118 -5.98 -3.64 -2.06
C PHE A 118 -4.66 -4.01 -2.73
N TYR A 119 -3.57 -3.49 -2.16
CA TYR A 119 -2.22 -3.91 -2.52
C TYR A 119 -1.62 -4.74 -1.40
N TYR A 120 -0.73 -5.64 -1.80
CA TYR A 120 0.03 -6.49 -0.92
C TYR A 120 1.52 -6.45 -1.30
N ASN A 121 2.39 -6.79 -0.33
CA ASN A 121 3.85 -6.87 -0.49
C ASN A 121 4.57 -5.50 -0.63
N ASN A 122 5.91 -5.54 -0.72
CA ASN A 122 6.84 -4.46 -1.07
C ASN A 122 7.82 -4.96 -2.16
N PRO A 123 7.74 -4.50 -3.42
CA PRO A 123 6.88 -3.43 -3.91
C PRO A 123 5.38 -3.81 -3.87
N PRO A 124 4.48 -2.82 -3.77
CA PRO A 124 3.05 -3.06 -3.66
C PRO A 124 2.48 -3.61 -4.98
N ILE A 125 1.78 -4.74 -4.90
CA ILE A 125 1.10 -5.41 -6.03
C ILE A 125 -0.40 -5.40 -5.75
N ALA A 126 -1.21 -4.96 -6.71
CA ALA A 126 -2.67 -5.01 -6.60
C ALA A 126 -3.13 -6.47 -6.55
N VAL A 127 -3.87 -6.84 -5.51
CA VAL A 127 -4.35 -8.22 -5.27
C VAL A 127 -5.87 -8.34 -5.28
N ALA A 128 -6.59 -7.25 -5.07
CA ALA A 128 -8.03 -7.21 -5.21
C ALA A 128 -8.53 -5.80 -5.53
N THR A 129 -9.55 -5.76 -6.38
CA THR A 129 -10.33 -4.57 -6.69
C THR A 129 -11.78 -4.89 -6.40
N MET A 130 -12.46 -4.01 -5.66
CA MET A 130 -13.85 -4.19 -5.26
C MET A 130 -14.66 -2.96 -5.64
N PRO A 131 -15.80 -3.11 -6.33
CA PRO A 131 -16.64 -1.97 -6.68
C PRO A 131 -17.24 -1.33 -5.43
N ILE A 132 -17.44 -0.02 -5.52
CA ILE A 132 -18.23 0.78 -4.59
C ILE A 132 -19.51 1.17 -5.31
N GLU A 133 -20.65 0.87 -4.71
CA GLU A 133 -21.97 1.18 -5.26
C GLU A 133 -22.85 1.72 -4.14
N ASP A 134 -23.44 2.89 -4.36
CA ASP A 134 -24.22 3.65 -3.36
C ASP A 134 -23.47 3.81 -2.03
N GLY A 135 -22.17 4.10 -2.11
CA GLY A 135 -21.29 4.24 -0.93
C GLY A 135 -21.07 2.95 -0.13
N ARG A 136 -21.33 1.77 -0.70
CA ARG A 136 -21.19 0.46 -0.05
C ARG A 136 -20.26 -0.49 -0.82
N ILE A 137 -19.73 -1.46 -0.11
CA ILE A 137 -18.81 -2.50 -0.61
C ILE A 137 -19.50 -3.85 -0.49
N TYR A 138 -20.17 -4.28 -1.55
CA TYR A 138 -20.96 -5.52 -1.55
C TYR A 138 -20.11 -6.77 -1.29
N ALA A 139 -18.86 -6.78 -1.77
CA ALA A 139 -17.90 -7.87 -1.52
C ALA A 139 -17.59 -8.08 -0.02
N PHE A 140 -17.93 -7.11 0.84
CA PHE A 140 -17.80 -7.19 2.31
C PHE A 140 -19.16 -7.29 3.02
N GLY A 141 -20.18 -7.84 2.36
CA GLY A 141 -21.52 -7.96 2.94
C GLY A 141 -22.19 -6.59 3.07
N GLU A 142 -22.14 -5.80 1.99
CA GLU A 142 -22.77 -4.46 1.91
C GLU A 142 -22.22 -3.44 2.92
N MET A 143 -20.96 -3.61 3.31
CA MET A 143 -20.29 -2.74 4.28
C MET A 143 -20.31 -1.28 3.80
N PRO A 144 -20.78 -0.31 4.62
CA PRO A 144 -20.65 1.11 4.31
C PRO A 144 -19.18 1.54 4.20
N LEU A 145 -18.86 2.38 3.22
CA LEU A 145 -17.49 2.85 3.00
C LEU A 145 -16.89 3.53 4.24
N ASP A 146 -17.69 4.33 4.96
CA ASP A 146 -17.25 4.98 6.20
C ASP A 146 -16.88 3.97 7.29
N LYS A 147 -17.57 2.82 7.32
CA LYS A 147 -17.24 1.76 8.27
C LYS A 147 -15.87 1.15 7.97
N LEU A 148 -15.54 0.96 6.70
CA LEU A 148 -14.19 0.54 6.31
C LEU A 148 -13.15 1.57 6.75
N ARG A 149 -13.39 2.87 6.54
CA ARG A 149 -12.46 3.94 6.97
C ARG A 149 -12.18 3.85 8.47
N GLU A 150 -13.22 3.70 9.30
CA GLU A 150 -13.08 3.52 10.74
C GLU A 150 -12.21 2.30 11.10
N ILE A 151 -12.45 1.14 10.46
CA ILE A 151 -11.69 -0.08 10.73
C ILE A 151 -10.21 0.12 10.37
N VAL A 152 -9.94 0.75 9.21
CA VAL A 152 -8.56 1.01 8.78
C VAL A 152 -7.83 1.93 9.75
N ILE A 153 -8.47 3.04 10.17
CA ILE A 153 -7.92 3.99 11.14
C ILE A 153 -7.61 3.29 12.47
N ASN A 154 -8.53 2.45 12.95
CA ASN A 154 -8.35 1.73 14.21
C ASN A 154 -7.30 0.61 14.11
N SER A 155 -7.07 0.05 12.92
CA SER A 155 -6.06 -0.99 12.68
C SER A 155 -4.63 -0.45 12.53
N SER A 156 -4.47 0.87 12.41
CA SER A 156 -3.18 1.54 12.21
C SER A 156 -2.64 2.22 13.48
N LYS A 157 -3.33 2.03 14.61
CA LYS A 157 -2.95 2.48 15.96
C LYS A 157 -2.32 1.32 16.72
#